data_AF-A0A951WH74-F1
#
_entry.id   AF-A0A951WH74-F1
#
_cell.length_a   1.000
_cell.length_b   1.000
_cell.length_c   1.000
_cell.angle_alpha   90.00
_cell.angle_beta   90.00
_cell.angle_gamma   90.00
#
_symmetry.space_group_name_H-M   'P 1'
#
loop_
_entity.id
_entity.type
_entity.pdbx_description
1 polymer ?
#
loop_
_entity_poly.entity_id
_entity_poly.type
_entity_poly.pdbx_seq_one_letter_code
_entity_poly.pdbx_strand_id
1 'polypeptide(L)'
;MLVELFVPIVLFCVIGAIIISHIYYRHQEREQILAKDYTVEEINMLLKSPGKRKVWLLSTGIITISFGIGLGMGFLLKDALGGESIGVSLFIFVGIGMVVAYFIGEKIRMKDTL
;
A
#
# COMPACT_ATOMS: atom_id res chain seq x y z
N MET A 1 7.93 -7.45 -29.94
CA MET A 1 8.83 -6.31 -30.24
C MET A 1 8.31 -4.97 -29.70
N LEU A 2 7.23 -4.37 -30.23
CA LEU A 2 6.76 -3.06 -29.73
C LEU A 2 6.19 -3.08 -28.29
N VAL A 3 5.45 -4.15 -27.94
CA VAL A 3 4.83 -4.29 -26.61
C VAL A 3 5.88 -4.44 -25.50
N GLU A 4 6.98 -5.16 -25.77
CA GLU A 4 8.05 -5.42 -24.79
C GLU A 4 8.80 -4.13 -24.40
N LEU A 5 8.87 -3.16 -25.30
CA LEU A 5 9.48 -1.86 -25.02
C LEU A 5 8.56 -0.94 -24.20
N PHE A 6 7.24 -1.14 -24.29
CA PHE A 6 6.25 -0.29 -23.64
C PHE A 6 6.12 -0.61 -22.13
N VAL A 7 6.28 -1.88 -21.76
CA VAL A 7 6.22 -2.33 -20.36
C VAL A 7 7.19 -1.58 -19.43
N PRO A 8 8.50 -1.46 -19.71
CA PRO A 8 9.42 -0.74 -18.82
C PRO A 8 9.13 0.77 -18.76
N ILE A 9 8.66 1.37 -19.85
CA ILE A 9 8.34 2.81 -19.90
C ILE A 9 7.13 3.11 -19.01
N VAL A 10 6.06 2.33 -19.14
CA VAL A 10 4.86 2.48 -18.29
C VAL A 10 5.21 2.25 -16.83
N LEU A 11 6.02 1.25 -16.53
CA LEU A 11 6.48 0.96 -15.17
C LEU A 11 7.28 2.12 -14.58
N PHE A 12 8.19 2.72 -15.34
CA PHE A 12 8.97 3.88 -14.89
C PHE A 12 8.08 5.10 -14.62
N CYS A 13 7.10 5.38 -15.50
CA CYS A 13 6.14 6.47 -15.31
C CYS A 13 5.26 6.26 -14.07
N VAL A 14 4.77 5.04 -13.84
CA VAL A 14 3.92 4.72 -12.67
C VAL A 14 4.71 4.86 -11.37
N ILE A 15 5.93 4.30 -11.31
CA ILE A 15 6.79 4.44 -10.13
C ILE A 15 7.14 5.91 -9.87
N GLY A 16 7.51 6.65 -10.92
CA GLY A 16 7.79 8.08 -10.83
C GLY A 16 6.60 8.88 -10.29
N ALA A 17 5.39 8.62 -10.79
CA ALA A 17 4.17 9.28 -10.34
C ALA A 17 3.85 8.98 -8.87
N ILE A 18 4.05 7.73 -8.43
CA ILE A 18 3.87 7.33 -7.02
C ILE A 18 4.88 8.06 -6.12
N ILE A 19 6.16 8.11 -6.51
CA ILE A 19 7.20 8.78 -5.73
C ILE A 19 6.92 10.29 -5.63
N ILE A 20 6.60 10.93 -6.74
CA ILE A 20 6.30 12.36 -6.79
C ILE A 20 5.09 12.67 -5.92
N SER A 21 4.00 11.88 -6.03
CA SER A 21 2.82 12.05 -5.19
C SER A 21 3.16 11.89 -3.70
N HIS A 22 3.92 10.85 -3.34
CA HIS A 22 4.32 10.62 -1.95
C HIS A 22 5.16 11.77 -1.39
N ILE A 23 6.10 12.31 -2.17
CA ILE A 23 6.90 13.48 -1.77
C ILE A 23 5.97 14.69 -1.62
N TYR A 24 5.12 14.96 -2.60
CA TYR A 24 4.21 16.12 -2.60
C TYR A 24 3.29 16.13 -1.37
N TYR A 25 2.62 15.02 -1.07
CA TYR A 25 1.75 14.93 0.11
C TYR A 25 2.53 15.12 1.42
N ARG A 26 3.74 14.57 1.53
CA ARG A 26 4.57 14.73 2.73
C ARG A 26 5.04 16.17 2.93
N HIS A 27 5.27 16.91 1.84
CA HIS A 27 5.56 18.34 1.92
C HIS A 27 4.33 19.12 2.41
N GLN A 28 3.16 18.85 1.83
CA GLN A 28 1.93 19.53 2.17
C GLN A 28 1.50 19.30 3.64
N GLU A 29 1.68 18.09 4.16
CA GLU A 29 1.44 17.78 5.58
C GLU A 29 2.33 18.63 6.52
N ARG A 30 3.61 18.79 6.17
CA ARG A 30 4.55 19.57 6.99
C ARG A 30 4.23 21.06 6.99
N GLU A 31 3.84 21.59 5.84
CA GLU A 31 3.44 23.01 5.72
C GLU A 31 2.19 23.30 6.55
N GLN A 32 1.19 22.41 6.55
CA GLN A 32 -0.03 22.58 7.35
C GLN A 32 0.20 22.49 8.86
N ILE A 33 1.18 21.70 9.32
CA ILE A 33 1.54 21.59 10.74
C ILE A 33 2.30 22.83 11.21
N LEU A 34 3.17 23.39 10.37
CA LEU A 34 3.96 24.60 10.68
C LEU A 34 3.11 25.88 10.63
N ALA A 35 2.02 25.88 9.85
CA ALA A 35 1.09 27.00 9.76
C ALA A 35 0.11 27.10 10.94
N LYS A 36 0.04 26.09 11.80
CA LYS A 36 -0.71 26.11 13.05
C LYS A 36 0.29 26.29 14.19
N ASP A 37 0.09 27.27 15.07
CA ASP A 37 0.90 27.51 16.27
C ASP A 37 0.76 26.35 17.29
N TYR A 38 1.22 25.16 16.93
CA TYR A 38 1.31 24.04 17.86
C TYR A 38 2.53 24.22 18.76
N THR A 39 2.31 24.06 20.05
CA THR A 39 3.38 24.12 21.05
C THR A 39 4.28 22.89 20.91
N VAL A 40 5.57 23.00 21.22
CA VAL A 40 6.58 21.93 21.02
C VAL A 40 6.18 20.60 21.71
N GLU A 41 5.43 20.68 22.81
CA GLU A 41 4.80 19.54 23.48
C GLU A 41 3.73 18.81 22.65
N GLU A 42 2.85 19.52 21.93
CA GLU A 42 1.75 18.91 21.16
C GLU A 42 2.26 18.20 19.90
N ILE A 43 3.29 18.76 19.26
CA ILE A 43 3.99 18.15 18.11
C ILE A 43 4.61 16.81 18.52
N ASN A 44 5.25 16.75 19.71
CA ASN A 44 5.80 15.51 20.24
C ASN A 44 4.72 14.48 20.60
N MET A 45 3.55 14.92 21.07
CA MET A 45 2.43 14.03 21.40
C MET A 45 1.79 13.40 20.15
N LEU A 46 1.75 14.13 19.02
CA LEU A 46 1.25 13.65 17.73
C LEU A 46 2.24 12.74 16.98
N LEU A 47 3.56 13.02 17.09
CA LEU A 47 4.63 12.21 16.48
C LEU A 47 4.85 10.89 17.22
N LYS A 48 4.57 10.85 18.52
CA LYS A 48 4.75 9.68 19.38
C LYS A 48 3.52 8.78 19.39
N SER A 49 2.91 8.54 18.22
CA SER A 49 1.87 7.52 18.04
C SER A 49 2.51 6.21 17.56
N PRO A 50 3.02 5.34 18.46
CA PRO A 50 3.69 4.09 18.10
C PRO A 50 2.77 3.11 17.35
N GLY A 51 1.45 3.28 17.46
CA GLY A 51 0.46 2.43 16.79
C GLY A 51 0.51 2.51 15.26
N LYS A 52 0.84 3.67 14.68
CA LYS A 52 0.86 3.86 13.21
C LYS A 52 1.87 2.93 12.52
N ARG A 53 3.05 2.72 13.11
CA ARG A 53 4.09 1.85 12.54
C ARG A 53 3.70 0.37 12.58
N LYS A 54 3.05 -0.05 13.66
CA LYS A 54 2.62 -1.45 13.86
C LYS A 54 1.50 -1.84 12.89
N VAL A 55 0.53 -0.94 12.69
CA VAL A 55 -0.56 -1.14 11.72
C VAL A 55 -0.03 -1.17 10.29
N TRP A 56 0.92 -0.31 9.95
CA TRP A 56 1.51 -0.27 8.61
C TRP A 56 2.30 -1.55 8.29
N LEU A 57 3.11 -2.05 9.24
CA LEU A 57 3.86 -3.29 9.07
C LEU A 57 2.94 -4.50 8.87
N LEU A 58 1.86 -4.61 9.66
CA LEU A 58 0.88 -5.69 9.55
C LEU A 58 0.14 -5.66 8.21
N SER A 59 -0.28 -4.46 7.78
CA SER A 59 -0.99 -4.26 6.52
C SER A 59 -0.11 -4.68 5.33
N THR A 60 1.16 -4.28 5.32
CA THR A 60 2.13 -4.69 4.29
C THR A 60 2.34 -6.21 4.29
N GLY A 61 2.36 -6.86 5.46
CA GLY A 61 2.45 -8.32 5.56
C GLY A 61 1.25 -9.03 4.93
N ILE A 62 0.03 -8.60 5.22
CA ILE A 62 -1.21 -9.20 4.66
C ILE A 62 -1.24 -9.05 3.13
N ILE A 63 -0.87 -7.88 2.61
CA ILE A 63 -0.81 -7.63 1.17
C ILE A 63 0.26 -8.52 0.51
N THR A 64 1.43 -8.68 1.14
CA THR A 64 2.52 -9.52 0.60
C THR A 64 2.12 -10.99 0.52
N ILE A 65 1.46 -11.52 1.56
CA ILE A 65 0.97 -12.90 1.58
C ILE A 65 -0.10 -13.09 0.51
N SER A 66 -1.04 -12.15 0.39
CA SER A 66 -2.10 -12.20 -0.61
C SER A 66 -1.55 -12.13 -2.04
N PHE A 67 -0.50 -11.34 -2.25
CA PHE A 67 0.23 -11.28 -3.52
C PHE A 67 0.91 -12.62 -3.86
N GLY A 68 1.56 -13.26 -2.88
CA GLY A 68 2.16 -14.58 -3.04
C GLY A 68 1.13 -15.65 -3.39
N ILE A 69 -0.03 -15.65 -2.72
CA ILE A 69 -1.13 -16.58 -3.01
C ILE A 69 -1.72 -16.31 -4.41
N GLY A 70 -1.95 -15.04 -4.75
CA GLY A 70 -2.47 -14.65 -6.06
C GLY A 70 -1.57 -15.06 -7.22
N LEU A 71 -0.24 -14.91 -7.05
CA LEU A 71 0.74 -15.43 -8.00
C LEU A 71 0.73 -16.96 -8.06
N GLY A 72 0.78 -17.63 -6.91
CA GLY A 72 0.82 -19.09 -6.84
C GLY A 72 -0.39 -19.74 -7.51
N MET A 73 -1.61 -19.26 -7.21
CA MET A 73 -2.82 -19.71 -7.90
C MET A 73 -2.81 -19.32 -9.38
N GLY A 74 -2.34 -18.12 -9.72
CA GLY A 74 -2.22 -17.69 -11.11
C GLY A 74 -1.40 -18.65 -11.96
N PHE A 75 -0.26 -19.11 -11.44
CA PHE A 75 0.59 -20.09 -12.11
C PHE A 75 -0.07 -21.47 -12.22
N LEU A 76 -0.79 -21.93 -11.19
CA LEU A 76 -1.50 -23.21 -11.25
C LEU A 76 -2.66 -23.19 -12.25
N LEU A 77 -3.39 -22.07 -12.35
CA LEU A 77 -4.49 -21.91 -13.30
C LEU A 77 -4.01 -21.56 -14.71
N LYS A 78 -2.72 -21.25 -14.89
CA LYS A 78 -2.12 -20.91 -16.19
C LYS A 78 -2.30 -22.02 -17.23
N ASP A 79 -2.18 -23.27 -16.80
CA ASP A 79 -2.28 -24.42 -17.71
C ASP A 79 -3.75 -24.74 -18.08
N ALA A 80 -4.71 -24.30 -17.27
CA ALA A 80 -6.14 -24.57 -17.47
C ALA A 80 -6.91 -23.42 -18.17
N LEU A 81 -6.55 -22.16 -17.90
CA LEU A 81 -7.24 -20.97 -18.43
C LEU A 81 -6.37 -20.09 -19.34
N GLY A 82 -5.12 -20.49 -19.62
CA GLY A 82 -4.18 -19.71 -20.42
C GLY A 82 -3.44 -18.64 -19.61
N GLY A 83 -2.53 -17.90 -20.27
CA GLY A 83 -1.59 -16.97 -19.62
C GLY A 83 -2.22 -15.78 -18.89
N GLU A 84 -3.49 -15.48 -19.16
CA GLU A 84 -4.21 -14.33 -18.60
C GLU A 84 -4.71 -14.58 -17.16
N SER A 85 -4.76 -15.84 -16.74
CA SER A 85 -5.19 -16.26 -15.40
C SER A 85 -4.35 -15.64 -14.28
N ILE A 86 -3.07 -15.38 -14.54
CA ILE A 86 -2.13 -14.83 -13.55
C ILE A 86 -2.52 -13.40 -13.15
N GLY A 87 -2.90 -12.59 -14.13
CA GLY A 87 -3.32 -11.20 -13.88
C GLY A 87 -4.62 -11.16 -13.10
N VAL A 88 -5.59 -11.98 -13.50
CA VAL A 88 -6.91 -12.06 -12.87
C VAL A 88 -6.81 -12.58 -11.43
N SER A 89 -6.04 -13.63 -11.19
CA SER A 89 -5.85 -14.17 -9.84
C SER A 89 -5.13 -13.17 -8.93
N LEU A 90 -4.07 -12.52 -9.42
CA LEU A 90 -3.37 -11.48 -8.68
C LEU A 90 -4.32 -10.35 -8.27
N PHE A 91 -5.13 -9.86 -9.21
CA PHE A 91 -6.03 -8.74 -8.95
C PHE A 91 -7.07 -9.09 -7.88
N ILE A 92 -7.65 -10.29 -7.95
CA ILE A 92 -8.65 -10.76 -6.98
C ILE A 92 -8.02 -10.96 -5.60
N PHE A 93 -6.93 -11.73 -5.51
CA PHE A 93 -6.32 -12.07 -4.22
C PHE A 93 -5.69 -10.86 -3.54
N VAL A 94 -4.99 -10.00 -4.28
CA VAL A 94 -4.41 -8.77 -3.73
C VAL A 94 -5.50 -7.77 -3.34
N GLY A 95 -6.57 -7.66 -4.15
CA GLY A 95 -7.73 -6.83 -3.82
C GLY A 95 -8.38 -7.24 -2.50
N ILE A 96 -8.64 -8.54 -2.32
CA ILE A 96 -9.17 -9.08 -1.06
C ILE A 96 -8.19 -8.82 0.09
N GLY A 97 -6.90 -9.05 -0.13
CA GLY A 97 -5.84 -8.79 0.85
C GLY A 97 -5.81 -7.34 1.33
N MET A 98 -5.99 -6.37 0.43
CA MET A 98 -6.07 -4.95 0.78
C MET A 98 -7.32 -4.61 1.60
N VAL A 99 -8.49 -5.14 1.22
CA VAL A 99 -9.73 -4.94 1.99
C VAL A 99 -9.59 -5.50 3.40
N VAL A 100 -9.05 -6.72 3.54
CA VAL A 100 -8.81 -7.35 4.84
C VAL A 100 -7.78 -6.56 5.66
N ALA A 101 -6.68 -6.11 5.04
CA ALA A 101 -5.68 -5.28 5.70
C ALA A 101 -6.27 -3.96 6.22
N TYR A 102 -7.16 -3.33 5.45
CA TYR A 102 -7.86 -2.11 5.85
C TYR A 102 -8.71 -2.34 7.10
N PHE A 103 -9.58 -3.36 7.10
CA PHE A 103 -10.45 -3.66 8.25
C PHE A 103 -9.66 -4.03 9.50
N ILE A 104 -8.59 -4.83 9.36
CA ILE A 104 -7.74 -5.19 10.50
C ILE A 104 -6.98 -3.96 11.02
N GLY A 105 -6.47 -3.11 10.12
CA GLY A 105 -5.80 -1.87 10.49
C GLY A 105 -6.71 -0.89 11.21
N GLU A 106 -7.96 -0.72 10.74
CA GLU A 106 -8.99 0.09 11.38
C GLU A 106 -9.30 -0.42 12.80
N LYS A 107 -9.46 -1.75 12.96
CA LYS A 107 -9.74 -2.38 14.24
C LYS A 107 -8.63 -2.19 15.26
N ILE A 108 -7.36 -2.27 14.83
CA ILE A 108 -6.20 -2.04 15.72
C ILE A 108 -6.10 -0.57 16.08
N ARG A 109 -6.33 0.34 15.12
CA ARG A 109 -6.33 1.79 15.39
C ARG A 109 -7.38 2.18 16.42
N MET A 110 -8.58 1.60 16.34
CA MET A 110 -9.64 1.81 17.34
C MET A 110 -9.26 1.27 18.72
N LYS A 111 -8.57 0.13 18.80
CA LYS A 111 -8.14 -0.47 20.07
C LYS A 111 -7.01 0.31 20.75
N ASP A 112 -6.14 0.95 19.99
CA ASP A 112 -5.07 1.81 20.53
C ASP A 112 -5.58 3.20 20.98
N THR A 113 -6.84 3.56 20.69
CA THR A 113 -7.44 4.86 21.07
C THR A 113 -8.36 4.76 22.32
N LEU A 114 -8.57 3.55 22.86
CA LEU A 114 -9.32 3.23 24.08
C LEU A 114 -8.36 2.92 25.24
#